data_AF-A0A381PVR0-F1
#
_entry.id   AF-A0A381PVR0-F1
#
_cell.length_a   1.000
_cell.length_b   1.000
_cell.length_c   1.000
_cell.angle_alpha   90.00
_cell.angle_beta   90.00
_cell.angle_gamma   90.00
#
_symmetry.space_group_name_H-M   'P 1'
#
loop_
_entity.id
_entity.type
_entity.pdbx_description
1 polymer ?
#
loop_
_entity_poly.entity_id
_entity_poly.type
_entity_poly.pdbx_seq_one_letter_code
_entity_poly.pdbx_strand_id
1 'polypeptide(L)'
;TVLLEAIAAGLPVLATDVCGYAHHIKAAEAGIVLDSPFDQKALNTRLVSMLTSSYLDRWSANGQRYGTNPALYKMPASAVDAIEAYEQRNISPINCTPDSQDIHNIYLREDLGELSFDELLEIGKNTVGGHHNVVEARDKLGEEGRRTVSFSHNGERYYLKIHDGVGWKEIGKNLTSLRLPVLGAENEWKGVHHLRRQTLLQNLGLNTLNIAGYGTRERRFGKILNNPAKRQSLIVTDEIPKAISLEDLFKDKLFWGRNANKIPIKICFKRWLIEQLAQTARVLHNSGANHRDFYLSHFLLQRTKESHEPTPENSSLFLIDLHRMQIHKPTKSAWFKAISRGILKLQRPQPPQIVTPSRWRMRDVSGLHYSSMDLGLTKRDLIRFISTYENISNRQVLEALQDNNRFWRKVQSRAQNLYRSEKRRTRKTGKVANTPLTPASTQH
;
A
#
# COMPACT_ATOMS: atom_id res chain seq x y z
N THR A 1 -21.90 8.18 -3.97
CA THR A 1 -22.64 9.45 -4.03
C THR A 1 -23.40 9.61 -5.33
N VAL A 2 -22.78 9.36 -6.50
CA VAL A 2 -23.43 9.52 -7.83
C VAL A 2 -24.81 8.86 -7.95
N LEU A 3 -25.01 7.64 -7.42
CA LEU A 3 -26.33 6.96 -7.47
C LEU A 3 -27.40 7.68 -6.63
N LEU A 4 -27.03 8.21 -5.47
CA LEU A 4 -27.93 8.94 -4.59
C LEU A 4 -28.27 10.32 -5.17
N GLU A 5 -27.27 11.01 -5.73
CA GLU A 5 -27.46 12.28 -6.44
C GLU A 5 -28.37 12.11 -7.67
N ALA A 6 -28.21 11.03 -8.43
CA ALA A 6 -29.04 10.71 -9.58
C ALA A 6 -30.52 10.53 -9.19
N ILE A 7 -30.82 9.68 -8.19
CA ILE A 7 -32.21 9.49 -7.76
C ILE A 7 -32.77 10.76 -7.10
N ALA A 8 -31.98 11.52 -6.35
CA ALA A 8 -32.41 12.79 -5.76
C ALA A 8 -32.73 13.86 -6.81
N ALA A 9 -32.06 13.82 -7.97
CA ALA A 9 -32.38 14.65 -9.13
C ALA A 9 -33.60 14.13 -9.93
N GLY A 10 -34.18 13.00 -9.54
CA GLY A 10 -35.31 12.36 -10.22
C GLY A 10 -34.92 11.50 -11.41
N LEU A 11 -33.67 11.08 -11.54
CA LEU A 11 -33.28 10.16 -12.59
C LEU A 11 -33.48 8.70 -12.11
N PRO A 12 -34.32 7.88 -12.76
CA PRO A 12 -34.42 6.47 -12.44
C PRO A 12 -33.09 5.74 -12.71
N VAL A 13 -32.64 4.89 -11.78
CA VAL A 13 -31.30 4.28 -11.84
C VAL A 13 -31.35 2.76 -11.98
N LEU A 14 -30.55 2.21 -12.90
CA LEU A 14 -30.21 0.79 -12.97
C LEU A 14 -28.80 0.58 -12.42
N ALA A 15 -28.66 -0.23 -11.37
CA ALA A 15 -27.36 -0.51 -10.75
C ALA A 15 -27.24 -1.98 -10.33
N THR A 16 -26.05 -2.39 -9.91
CA THR A 16 -25.78 -3.70 -9.29
C THR A 16 -25.75 -3.58 -7.76
N ASP A 17 -26.06 -4.65 -7.05
CA ASP A 17 -26.09 -4.74 -5.57
C ASP A 17 -24.71 -4.49 -4.91
N VAL A 18 -23.62 -4.77 -5.62
CA VAL A 18 -22.24 -4.48 -5.17
C VAL A 18 -21.90 -2.99 -5.13
N CYS A 19 -22.72 -2.13 -5.74
CA CYS A 19 -22.50 -0.69 -5.66
C CYS A 19 -22.87 -0.19 -4.25
N GLY A 20 -21.92 0.45 -3.55
CA GLY A 20 -22.11 0.84 -2.13
C GLY A 20 -23.31 1.75 -1.80
N TYR A 21 -23.95 2.37 -2.80
CA TYR A 21 -25.17 3.18 -2.65
C TYR A 21 -26.42 2.52 -3.27
N ALA A 22 -26.35 1.27 -3.74
CA ALA A 22 -27.47 0.59 -4.39
C ALA A 22 -28.67 0.36 -3.46
N HIS A 23 -28.42 0.18 -2.16
CA HIS A 23 -29.47 0.04 -1.16
C HIS A 23 -30.40 1.27 -1.11
N HIS A 24 -29.90 2.47 -1.42
CA HIS A 24 -30.75 3.67 -1.53
C HIS A 24 -31.71 3.62 -2.71
N ILE A 25 -31.33 2.96 -3.82
CA ILE A 25 -32.21 2.80 -4.98
C ILE A 25 -33.37 1.86 -4.63
N LYS A 26 -33.07 0.75 -3.93
CA LYS A 26 -34.09 -0.18 -3.41
C LYS A 26 -35.00 0.54 -2.40
N ALA A 27 -34.42 1.24 -1.42
CA ALA A 27 -35.17 1.94 -0.37
C ALA A 27 -36.02 3.11 -0.91
N ALA A 28 -35.55 3.79 -1.95
CA ALA A 28 -36.29 4.87 -2.59
C ALA A 28 -37.35 4.36 -3.56
N GLU A 29 -37.36 3.07 -3.96
CA GLU A 29 -38.12 2.60 -5.12
C GLU A 29 -37.90 3.51 -6.35
N ALA A 30 -36.64 3.87 -6.63
CA ALA A 30 -36.27 4.85 -7.67
C ALA A 30 -35.55 4.20 -8.86
N GLY A 31 -35.76 2.90 -9.08
CA GLY A 31 -35.13 2.16 -10.17
C GLY A 31 -34.99 0.67 -9.86
N ILE A 32 -34.01 0.03 -10.50
CA ILE A 32 -33.80 -1.42 -10.40
C ILE A 32 -32.37 -1.70 -9.95
N VAL A 33 -32.22 -2.64 -9.02
CA VAL A 33 -30.92 -3.15 -8.59
C VAL A 33 -30.80 -4.62 -8.95
N LEU A 34 -29.77 -4.96 -9.73
CA LEU A 34 -29.43 -6.31 -10.13
C LEU A 34 -28.63 -7.01 -9.02
N ASP A 35 -28.96 -8.26 -8.74
CA ASP A 35 -28.24 -9.06 -7.77
C ASP A 35 -26.94 -9.64 -8.37
N SER A 36 -25.97 -9.94 -7.51
CA SER A 36 -24.73 -10.61 -7.87
C SER A 36 -24.89 -12.13 -7.92
N PRO A 37 -24.13 -12.85 -8.79
CA PRO A 37 -23.08 -12.35 -9.69
C PRO A 37 -23.63 -11.63 -10.93
N PHE A 38 -22.81 -10.73 -11.51
CA PHE A 38 -23.20 -9.95 -12.69
C PHE A 38 -23.54 -10.83 -13.91
N ASP A 39 -24.71 -10.58 -14.51
CA ASP A 39 -25.13 -11.15 -15.79
C ASP A 39 -25.48 -10.04 -16.80
N GLN A 40 -24.74 -10.00 -17.90
CA GLN A 40 -24.93 -9.04 -18.99
C GLN A 40 -26.31 -9.19 -19.65
N LYS A 41 -26.86 -10.40 -19.75
CA LYS A 41 -28.18 -10.63 -20.37
C LYS A 41 -29.29 -10.08 -19.48
N ALA A 42 -29.20 -10.32 -18.18
CA ALA A 42 -30.10 -9.74 -17.19
C ALA A 42 -30.07 -8.19 -17.21
N LEU A 43 -28.88 -7.57 -17.29
CA LEU A 43 -28.75 -6.12 -17.42
C LEU A 43 -29.48 -5.59 -18.65
N ASN A 44 -29.25 -6.19 -19.81
CA ASN A 44 -29.88 -5.76 -21.07
C ASN A 44 -31.40 -5.87 -20.97
N THR A 45 -31.93 -6.97 -20.44
CA THR A 45 -33.37 -7.17 -20.26
C THR A 45 -33.97 -6.13 -19.30
N ARG A 46 -33.32 -5.85 -18.17
CA ARG A 46 -33.81 -4.85 -17.20
C ARG A 46 -33.74 -3.44 -17.75
N LEU A 47 -32.69 -3.10 -18.50
CA LEU A 47 -32.57 -1.80 -19.14
C LEU A 47 -33.70 -1.56 -20.14
N VAL A 48 -33.97 -2.52 -21.03
CA VAL A 48 -35.09 -2.43 -21.98
C VAL A 48 -36.41 -2.27 -21.23
N SER A 49 -36.64 -3.09 -20.19
CA SER A 49 -37.84 -3.01 -19.35
C SER A 49 -38.01 -1.66 -18.67
N MET A 50 -36.93 -0.99 -18.25
CA MET A 50 -36.99 0.33 -17.63
C MET A 50 -37.33 1.41 -18.66
N LEU A 51 -36.70 1.37 -19.85
CA LEU A 51 -36.91 2.34 -20.92
C LEU A 51 -38.35 2.31 -21.47
N THR A 52 -39.00 1.16 -21.42
CA THR A 52 -40.39 0.99 -21.89
C THR A 52 -41.42 0.99 -20.75
N SER A 53 -41.02 1.31 -19.52
CA SER A 53 -41.88 1.22 -18.34
C SER A 53 -42.79 2.44 -18.20
N SER A 54 -44.04 2.22 -17.78
CA SER A 54 -44.91 3.29 -17.28
C SER A 54 -44.54 3.79 -15.88
N TYR A 55 -43.58 3.15 -15.20
CA TYR A 55 -43.16 3.51 -13.84
C TYR A 55 -42.09 4.61 -13.78
N LEU A 56 -41.63 5.16 -14.92
CA LEU A 56 -40.58 6.17 -14.97
C LEU A 56 -40.89 7.42 -14.12
N ASP A 57 -42.10 7.97 -14.27
CA ASP A 57 -42.54 9.14 -13.51
C ASP A 57 -42.62 8.83 -12.00
N ARG A 58 -43.08 7.63 -11.66
CA ARG A 58 -43.15 7.17 -10.27
C ARG A 58 -41.75 7.02 -9.67
N TRP A 59 -40.82 6.38 -10.36
CA TRP A 59 -39.42 6.25 -9.91
C TRP A 59 -38.75 7.61 -9.76
N SER A 60 -39.03 8.54 -10.67
CA SER A 60 -38.51 9.91 -10.61
C SER A 60 -39.02 10.65 -9.37
N ALA A 61 -40.34 10.67 -9.15
CA ALA A 61 -40.97 11.32 -8.01
C ALA A 61 -40.52 10.69 -6.67
N ASN A 62 -40.40 9.36 -6.65
CA ASN A 62 -39.92 8.60 -5.51
C ASN A 62 -38.47 8.96 -5.14
N GLY A 63 -37.58 9.03 -6.14
CA GLY A 63 -36.19 9.43 -5.94
C GLY A 63 -36.05 10.86 -5.40
N GLN A 64 -36.79 11.81 -5.97
CA GLN A 64 -36.81 13.19 -5.48
C GLN A 64 -37.31 13.28 -4.04
N ARG A 65 -38.42 12.60 -3.73
CA ARG A 65 -38.97 12.53 -2.36
C ARG A 65 -37.94 11.94 -1.39
N TYR A 66 -37.31 10.82 -1.74
CA TYR A 66 -36.28 10.20 -0.92
C TYR A 66 -35.09 11.15 -0.68
N GLY A 67 -34.66 11.86 -1.73
CA GLY A 67 -33.58 12.84 -1.68
C GLY A 67 -33.84 14.05 -0.76
N THR A 68 -35.09 14.34 -0.39
CA THR A 68 -35.41 15.38 0.60
C THR A 68 -35.09 14.98 2.05
N ASN A 69 -34.84 13.69 2.32
CA ASN A 69 -34.58 13.21 3.67
C ASN A 69 -33.25 13.79 4.22
N PRO A 70 -33.29 14.63 5.27
CA PRO A 70 -32.10 15.26 5.82
C PRO A 70 -31.08 14.25 6.37
N ALA A 71 -31.53 13.06 6.80
CA ALA A 71 -30.66 12.02 7.35
C ALA A 71 -29.63 11.50 6.34
N LEU A 72 -29.92 11.58 5.04
CA LEU A 72 -29.02 11.17 3.96
C LEU A 72 -27.73 12.02 3.91
N TYR A 73 -27.76 13.23 4.45
CA TYR A 73 -26.67 14.21 4.39
C TYR A 73 -25.98 14.43 5.74
N LYS A 74 -26.36 13.66 6.77
CA LYS A 74 -25.82 13.79 8.13
C LYS A 74 -24.52 13.02 8.36
N MET A 75 -24.06 12.20 7.42
CA MET A 75 -22.89 11.34 7.61
C MET A 75 -21.64 12.07 8.16
N PRO A 76 -21.27 13.30 7.72
CA PRO A 76 -20.17 14.03 8.33
C PRO A 76 -20.43 14.44 9.77
N ALA A 77 -21.65 14.91 10.09
CA ALA A 77 -22.03 15.29 11.44
C ALA A 77 -22.10 14.07 12.36
N SER A 78 -22.73 12.97 11.92
CA SER A 78 -22.77 11.71 12.67
C SER A 78 -21.39 11.08 12.86
N ALA A 79 -20.45 11.28 11.93
CA ALA A 79 -19.06 10.87 12.11
C ALA A 79 -18.36 11.73 13.18
N VAL A 80 -18.60 13.04 13.20
CA VAL A 80 -18.12 13.93 14.27
C VAL A 80 -18.71 13.51 15.62
N ASP A 81 -20.04 13.34 15.69
CA ASP A 81 -20.73 12.89 16.91
C ASP A 81 -20.19 11.55 17.40
N ALA A 82 -19.90 10.59 16.50
CA ALA A 82 -19.33 9.30 16.85
C ALA A 82 -17.89 9.41 17.37
N ILE A 83 -17.07 10.30 16.79
CA ILE A 83 -15.70 10.58 17.25
C ILE A 83 -15.74 11.24 18.63
N GLU A 84 -16.61 12.24 18.82
CA GLU A 84 -16.78 12.93 20.10
C GLU A 84 -17.34 12.00 21.18
N ALA A 85 -18.28 11.12 20.82
CA ALA A 85 -18.81 10.11 21.74
C ALA A 85 -17.77 9.05 22.12
N TYR A 86 -16.86 8.68 21.20
CA TYR A 86 -15.72 7.80 21.50
C TYR A 86 -14.76 8.45 22.49
N GLU A 87 -14.41 9.73 22.28
CA GLU A 87 -13.62 10.52 23.22
C GLU A 87 -14.30 10.60 24.59
N GLN A 88 -15.61 10.85 24.65
CA GLN A 88 -16.36 10.91 25.91
C GLN A 88 -16.44 9.56 26.65
N ARG A 89 -16.52 8.43 25.92
CA ARG A 89 -16.48 7.09 26.53
C ARG A 89 -15.11 6.74 27.11
N ASN A 90 -14.02 7.22 26.51
CA ASN A 90 -12.68 7.11 27.07
C ASN A 90 -12.48 7.95 28.34
N ILE A 91 -13.41 8.86 28.66
CA ILE A 91 -13.35 9.76 29.82
C ILE A 91 -14.15 9.22 31.03
N SER A 92 -14.90 8.11 30.91
CA SER A 92 -15.51 7.45 32.09
C SER A 92 -14.54 6.43 32.70
N PRO A 93 -14.43 6.33 34.04
CA PRO A 93 -13.29 5.72 34.71
C PRO A 93 -13.39 4.19 34.62
N ILE A 94 -12.80 3.62 33.57
CA ILE A 94 -12.18 2.32 33.68
C ILE A 94 -11.08 2.49 34.73
N ASN A 95 -11.02 1.57 35.69
CA ASN A 95 -9.98 1.50 36.71
C ASN A 95 -8.60 1.33 36.03
N CYS A 96 -8.08 2.40 35.47
CA CYS A 96 -6.70 2.52 35.03
C CYS A 96 -5.91 2.88 36.28
N THR A 97 -5.04 1.96 36.69
CA THR A 97 -3.80 2.34 37.38
C THR A 97 -3.21 3.56 36.66
N PRO A 98 -2.75 4.59 37.39
CA PRO A 98 -2.40 5.88 36.80
C PRO A 98 -1.14 5.73 35.95
N ASP A 99 -1.32 5.37 34.69
CA ASP A 99 -0.23 5.28 33.74
C ASP A 99 -0.08 6.61 33.00
N SER A 100 1.18 6.99 32.86
CA SER A 100 1.71 8.33 32.59
C SER A 100 1.03 9.13 31.47
N GLN A 101 0.87 10.44 31.73
CA GLN A 101 0.26 11.49 30.89
C GLN A 101 0.88 11.73 29.49
N ASP A 102 1.66 10.80 28.93
CA ASP A 102 2.48 10.99 27.72
C ASP A 102 2.15 10.04 26.55
N ILE A 103 1.13 9.17 26.68
CA ILE A 103 0.70 8.27 25.59
C ILE A 103 -0.24 9.03 24.66
N HIS A 104 0.15 9.24 23.40
CA HIS A 104 -0.70 9.87 22.39
C HIS A 104 -0.89 8.90 21.22
N ASN A 105 -2.10 8.36 21.12
CA ASN A 105 -2.62 7.55 20.01
C ASN A 105 -2.04 6.13 19.94
N ILE A 106 -2.75 5.20 20.59
CA ILE A 106 -2.64 3.77 20.35
C ILE A 106 -3.90 3.34 19.60
N TYR A 107 -3.69 2.68 18.47
CA TYR A 107 -4.70 1.91 17.78
C TYR A 107 -4.35 0.43 17.96
N LEU A 108 -5.29 -0.36 18.47
CA LEU A 108 -5.20 -1.82 18.50
C LEU A 108 -6.51 -2.38 17.95
N ARG A 109 -6.38 -3.43 17.13
CA ARG A 109 -7.50 -4.24 16.69
C ARG A 109 -8.03 -5.05 17.88
N GLU A 110 -9.30 -5.40 17.84
CA GLU A 110 -10.05 -6.03 18.94
C GLU A 110 -9.34 -7.26 19.53
N ASP A 111 -8.71 -8.08 18.68
CA ASP A 111 -7.95 -9.27 19.04
C ASP A 111 -6.62 -9.00 19.76
N LEU A 112 -6.13 -7.75 19.74
CA LEU A 112 -4.99 -7.26 20.53
C LEU A 112 -5.43 -6.28 21.64
N GLY A 113 -6.74 -6.09 21.86
CA GLY A 113 -7.27 -5.07 22.76
C GLY A 113 -6.90 -5.24 24.23
N GLU A 114 -6.45 -6.44 24.63
CA GLU A 114 -5.96 -6.74 25.97
C GLU A 114 -4.51 -6.28 26.19
N LEU A 115 -3.75 -6.00 25.13
CA LEU A 115 -2.37 -5.56 25.23
C LEU A 115 -2.27 -4.03 25.34
N SER A 116 -1.34 -3.57 26.16
CA SER A 116 -0.94 -2.16 26.27
C SER A 116 0.27 -1.84 25.40
N PHE A 117 0.56 -0.56 25.22
CA PHE A 117 1.74 -0.11 24.49
C PHE A 117 3.05 -0.52 25.15
N ASP A 118 3.09 -0.50 26.49
CA ASP A 118 4.29 -0.91 27.22
C ASP A 118 4.50 -2.42 27.18
N GLU A 119 3.44 -3.23 27.27
CA GLU A 119 3.55 -4.68 27.04
C GLU A 119 4.03 -4.99 25.62
N LEU A 120 3.53 -4.30 24.59
CA LEU A 120 4.03 -4.46 23.22
C LEU A 120 5.50 -4.05 23.09
N LEU A 121 5.91 -2.95 23.72
CA LEU A 121 7.32 -2.58 23.75
C LEU A 121 8.18 -3.62 24.48
N GLU A 122 7.67 -4.19 25.56
CA GLU A 122 8.34 -5.24 26.32
C GLU A 122 8.49 -6.51 25.48
N ILE A 123 7.42 -6.96 24.81
CA ILE A 123 7.43 -8.12 23.89
C ILE A 123 8.52 -7.96 22.83
N GLY A 124 8.64 -6.77 22.21
CA GLY A 124 9.68 -6.55 21.20
C GLY A 124 11.06 -6.21 21.75
N LYS A 125 11.23 -5.99 23.06
CA LYS A 125 12.52 -5.79 23.73
C LYS A 125 13.03 -7.04 24.44
N ASN A 126 12.16 -7.96 24.84
CA ASN A 126 12.48 -9.19 25.56
C ASN A 126 13.29 -10.19 24.71
N THR A 127 13.92 -11.14 25.38
CA THR A 127 14.68 -12.25 24.78
C THR A 127 13.75 -13.27 24.11
N VAL A 128 14.19 -13.86 23.00
CA VAL A 128 13.48 -14.90 22.23
C VAL A 128 12.88 -15.96 23.16
N GLY A 129 11.59 -16.28 22.99
CA GLY A 129 10.80 -17.17 23.86
C GLY A 129 9.69 -16.46 24.65
N GLY A 130 9.30 -17.02 25.80
CA GLY A 130 8.30 -16.45 26.72
C GLY A 130 6.84 -16.75 26.37
N HIS A 131 5.91 -16.17 27.16
CA HIS A 131 4.45 -16.39 27.05
C HIS A 131 3.89 -16.13 25.64
N HIS A 132 4.50 -15.20 24.90
CA HIS A 132 4.10 -14.85 23.54
C HIS A 132 4.90 -15.56 22.44
N ASN A 133 5.70 -16.58 22.76
CA ASN A 133 6.56 -17.31 21.81
C ASN A 133 7.31 -16.38 20.85
N VAL A 134 8.03 -15.40 21.40
CA VAL A 134 8.69 -14.36 20.60
C VAL A 134 9.81 -15.00 19.79
N VAL A 135 9.77 -14.81 18.48
CA VAL A 135 10.81 -15.23 17.53
C VAL A 135 11.45 -13.98 16.95
N GLU A 136 12.77 -13.89 17.06
CA GLU A 136 13.50 -12.77 16.47
C GLU A 136 13.50 -12.87 14.95
N ALA A 137 12.96 -11.85 14.27
CA ALA A 137 12.90 -11.79 12.82
C ALA A 137 14.04 -10.94 12.24
N ARG A 138 14.38 -9.82 12.90
CA ARG A 138 15.51 -8.94 12.52
C ARG A 138 15.86 -7.95 13.64
N ASP A 139 17.10 -7.96 14.11
CA ASP A 139 17.61 -6.94 15.04
C ASP A 139 18.58 -5.96 14.34
N LYS A 140 18.25 -4.66 14.44
CA LYS A 140 19.09 -3.53 14.01
C LYS A 140 18.97 -2.36 14.98
N LEU A 141 18.59 -2.61 16.24
CA LEU A 141 18.27 -1.56 17.20
C LEU A 141 19.46 -0.61 17.44
N GLY A 142 20.69 -1.15 17.50
CA GLY A 142 21.91 -0.37 17.72
C GLY A 142 22.33 0.54 16.57
N GLU A 143 21.95 0.24 15.32
CA GLU A 143 22.38 1.02 14.12
C GLU A 143 21.27 1.90 13.54
N GLU A 144 20.03 1.41 13.53
CA GLU A 144 18.89 2.05 12.87
C GLU A 144 17.78 2.45 13.84
N GLY A 145 17.92 2.16 15.15
CA GLY A 145 16.86 2.38 16.14
C GLY A 145 15.60 1.54 15.88
N ARG A 146 15.71 0.46 15.07
CA ARG A 146 14.57 -0.37 14.63
C ARG A 146 14.80 -1.84 15.02
N ARG A 147 13.83 -2.46 15.66
CA ARG A 147 13.80 -3.91 15.92
C ARG A 147 12.51 -4.52 15.36
N THR A 148 12.60 -5.73 14.82
CA THR A 148 11.44 -6.47 14.31
C THR A 148 11.40 -7.86 14.91
N VAL A 149 10.31 -8.17 15.60
CA VAL A 149 10.07 -9.49 16.19
C VAL A 149 8.76 -10.06 15.64
N SER A 150 8.64 -11.38 15.66
CA SER A 150 7.37 -12.06 15.48
C SER A 150 6.91 -12.61 16.84
N PHE A 151 5.63 -12.50 17.16
CA PHE A 151 5.07 -13.02 18.41
C PHE A 151 3.69 -13.64 18.16
N SER A 152 3.29 -14.58 19.02
CA SER A 152 1.96 -15.17 19.02
C SER A 152 1.10 -14.61 20.14
N HIS A 153 -0.16 -14.32 19.84
CA HIS A 153 -1.16 -13.93 20.83
C HIS A 153 -2.52 -14.52 20.40
N ASN A 154 -3.21 -15.18 21.33
CA ASN A 154 -4.50 -15.84 21.09
C ASN A 154 -4.51 -16.81 19.88
N GLY A 155 -3.40 -17.53 19.66
CA GLY A 155 -3.27 -18.51 18.57
C GLY A 155 -2.90 -17.90 17.20
N GLU A 156 -2.93 -16.58 17.08
CA GLU A 156 -2.54 -15.85 15.86
C GLU A 156 -1.11 -15.33 15.97
N ARG A 157 -0.46 -15.12 14.82
CA ARG A 157 0.92 -14.61 14.75
C ARG A 157 0.99 -13.21 14.13
N TYR A 158 1.85 -12.40 14.71
CA TYR A 158 2.01 -10.99 14.38
C TYR A 158 3.49 -10.65 14.19
N TYR A 159 3.76 -9.65 13.34
CA TYR A 159 5.03 -8.94 13.31
C TYR A 159 4.91 -7.62 14.05
N LEU A 160 5.80 -7.41 15.00
CA LEU A 160 5.94 -6.16 15.74
C LEU A 160 7.23 -5.46 15.31
N LYS A 161 7.10 -4.23 14.82
CA LYS A 161 8.23 -3.35 14.51
C LYS A 161 8.28 -2.22 15.52
N ILE A 162 9.35 -2.18 16.30
CA ILE A 162 9.62 -1.12 17.27
C ILE A 162 10.63 -0.14 16.68
N HIS A 163 10.34 1.14 16.86
CA HIS A 163 11.27 2.23 16.64
C HIS A 163 11.54 2.91 17.98
N ASP A 164 12.77 2.77 18.47
CA ASP A 164 13.27 3.47 19.65
C ASP A 164 14.16 4.63 19.20
N GLY A 165 14.14 5.73 19.96
CA GLY A 165 14.75 7.00 19.54
C GLY A 165 16.19 6.86 19.04
N VAL A 166 16.44 7.27 17.79
CA VAL A 166 17.74 7.09 17.09
C VAL A 166 18.85 8.03 17.62
N GLY A 167 18.50 8.98 18.51
CA GLY A 167 19.41 9.99 19.04
C GLY A 167 19.79 11.10 18.04
N TRP A 168 20.14 12.28 18.56
CA TRP A 168 20.46 13.45 17.72
C TRP A 168 21.71 13.27 16.84
N LYS A 169 22.65 12.39 17.26
CA LYS A 169 23.87 12.09 16.51
C LYS A 169 23.57 11.41 15.16
N GLU A 170 22.63 10.46 15.13
CA GLU A 170 22.26 9.76 13.89
C GLU A 170 21.31 10.60 13.02
N ILE A 171 20.45 11.43 13.64
CA ILE A 171 19.65 12.43 12.92
C ILE A 171 20.57 13.41 12.18
N GLY A 172 21.59 13.94 12.87
CA GLY A 172 22.58 14.85 12.29
C GLY A 172 23.36 14.21 11.13
N LYS A 173 23.83 12.97 11.29
CA LYS A 173 24.55 12.22 10.25
C LYS A 173 23.68 11.92 9.02
N ASN A 174 22.41 11.63 9.22
CA ASN A 174 21.47 11.45 8.10
C ASN A 174 21.23 12.78 7.38
N LEU A 175 21.03 13.88 8.10
CA LEU A 175 20.85 15.22 7.51
C LEU A 175 22.08 15.69 6.71
N THR A 176 23.30 15.47 7.21
CA THR A 176 24.55 15.83 6.50
C THR A 176 24.76 15.01 5.23
N SER A 177 24.15 13.82 5.14
CA SER A 177 24.10 13.02 3.91
C SER A 177 22.84 13.28 3.06
N LEU A 178 22.08 14.35 3.35
CA LEU A 178 20.79 14.70 2.71
C LEU A 178 19.76 13.56 2.78
N ARG A 179 19.84 12.73 3.83
CA ARG A 179 18.90 11.65 4.14
C ARG A 179 17.95 12.13 5.24
N LEU A 180 16.65 12.01 5.00
CA LEU A 180 15.67 12.14 6.07
C LEU A 180 15.66 10.83 6.88
N PRO A 181 15.92 10.88 8.20
CA PRO A 181 15.84 9.70 9.05
C PRO A 181 14.41 9.15 9.09
N VAL A 182 14.27 7.84 9.30
CA VAL A 182 12.96 7.22 9.58
C VAL A 182 12.67 7.48 11.06
N LEU A 183 11.86 8.49 11.33
CA LEU A 183 11.61 9.01 12.69
C LEU A 183 10.55 8.21 13.47
N GLY A 184 10.01 7.15 12.89
CA GLY A 184 9.04 6.26 13.55
C GLY A 184 8.24 5.40 12.56
N ALA A 185 7.29 4.65 13.10
CA ALA A 185 6.43 3.73 12.37
C ALA A 185 5.36 4.41 11.49
N GLU A 186 5.17 5.73 11.64
CA GLU A 186 4.13 6.52 10.98
C GLU A 186 4.16 6.42 9.45
N ASN A 187 5.35 6.38 8.86
CA ASN A 187 5.49 6.25 7.41
C ASN A 187 4.99 4.90 6.91
N GLU A 188 5.25 3.81 7.65
CA GLU A 188 4.78 2.48 7.30
C GLU A 188 3.26 2.39 7.43
N TRP A 189 2.70 2.93 8.52
CA TRP A 189 1.25 3.03 8.71
C TRP A 189 0.56 3.79 7.56
N LYS A 190 1.07 4.98 7.21
CA LYS A 190 0.54 5.76 6.06
C LYS A 190 0.71 5.01 4.75
N GLY A 191 1.85 4.35 4.54
CA GLY A 191 2.15 3.57 3.35
C GLY A 191 1.15 2.42 3.15
N VAL A 192 0.91 1.63 4.20
CA VAL A 192 -0.04 0.51 4.18
C VAL A 192 -1.44 0.99 3.86
N HIS A 193 -1.93 2.03 4.55
CA HIS A 193 -3.26 2.57 4.27
C HIS A 193 -3.39 3.15 2.86
N HIS A 194 -2.38 3.87 2.38
CA HIS A 194 -2.38 4.39 1.02
C HIS A 194 -2.43 3.28 -0.02
N LEU A 195 -1.61 2.23 0.14
CA LEU A 195 -1.56 1.12 -0.80
C LEU A 195 -2.85 0.28 -0.78
N ARG A 196 -3.42 0.01 0.40
CA ARG A 196 -4.74 -0.63 0.55
C ARG A 196 -5.82 0.13 -0.19
N ARG A 197 -5.86 1.45 0.01
CA ARG A 197 -6.79 2.33 -0.69
C ARG A 197 -6.64 2.20 -2.21
N GLN A 198 -5.42 2.21 -2.74
CA GLN A 198 -5.21 2.06 -4.18
C GLN A 198 -5.64 0.69 -4.70
N THR A 199 -5.35 -0.37 -3.94
CA THR A 199 -5.72 -1.74 -4.29
C THR A 199 -7.23 -1.89 -4.43
N LEU A 200 -7.98 -1.39 -3.44
CA LEU A 200 -9.44 -1.38 -3.45
C LEU A 200 -10.01 -0.55 -4.60
N LEU A 201 -9.43 0.62 -4.88
CA LEU A 201 -9.91 1.52 -5.95
C LEU A 201 -9.65 1.01 -7.36
N GLN A 202 -8.62 0.18 -7.55
CA GLN A 202 -8.15 -0.24 -8.88
C GLN A 202 -8.41 -1.73 -9.14
N ASN A 203 -9.02 -2.46 -8.20
CA ASN A 203 -9.21 -3.91 -8.24
C ASN A 203 -7.90 -4.66 -8.61
N LEU A 204 -6.79 -4.23 -8.02
CA LEU A 204 -5.48 -4.83 -8.27
C LEU A 204 -5.33 -6.10 -7.45
N GLY A 205 -4.70 -7.13 -8.02
CA GLY A 205 -4.32 -8.36 -7.31
C GLY A 205 -3.15 -8.18 -6.33
N LEU A 206 -2.86 -6.96 -5.90
CA LEU A 206 -1.74 -6.61 -5.02
C LEU A 206 -2.23 -6.36 -3.61
N ASN A 207 -1.86 -7.22 -2.68
CA ASN A 207 -2.12 -7.01 -1.26
C ASN A 207 -0.95 -6.27 -0.58
N THR A 208 -1.16 -5.88 0.67
CA THR A 208 -0.11 -5.38 1.56
C THR A 208 -0.42 -5.82 2.99
N LEU A 209 0.42 -5.41 3.94
CA LEU A 209 0.30 -5.76 5.34
C LEU A 209 -1.07 -5.39 5.92
N ASN A 210 -1.54 -6.18 6.89
CA ASN A 210 -2.70 -5.83 7.69
C ASN A 210 -2.26 -5.26 9.03
N ILE A 211 -2.64 -4.02 9.31
CA ILE A 211 -2.30 -3.38 10.58
C ILE A 211 -3.23 -3.93 11.65
N ALA A 212 -2.64 -4.60 12.64
CA ALA A 212 -3.32 -5.02 13.87
C ALA A 212 -3.11 -4.01 15.00
N GLY A 213 -2.04 -3.20 14.92
CA GLY A 213 -1.76 -2.19 15.93
C GLY A 213 -0.82 -1.09 15.45
N TYR A 214 -0.95 0.10 16.03
CA TYR A 214 -0.05 1.22 15.82
C TYR A 214 -0.03 2.08 17.08
N GLY A 215 1.15 2.48 17.54
CA GLY A 215 1.26 3.33 18.72
C GLY A 215 2.42 4.31 18.61
N THR A 216 2.22 5.51 19.17
CA THR A 216 3.31 6.49 19.32
C THR A 216 3.36 7.06 20.72
N ARG A 217 4.56 7.22 21.26
CA ARG A 217 4.82 7.91 22.52
C ARG A 217 5.83 9.01 22.29
N GLU A 218 5.41 10.24 22.52
CA GLU A 218 6.28 11.42 22.44
C GLU A 218 6.89 11.68 23.81
N ARG A 219 8.20 11.94 23.86
CA ARG A 219 8.86 12.38 25.09
C ARG A 219 9.10 13.89 25.01
N ARG A 220 8.47 14.65 25.90
CA ARG A 220 8.66 16.11 26.00
C ARG A 220 10.00 16.42 26.65
N PHE A 221 10.70 17.44 26.15
CA PHE A 221 11.87 18.01 26.80
C PHE A 221 11.47 19.36 27.41
N GLY A 222 11.31 19.41 28.74
CA GLY A 222 10.68 20.55 29.41
C GLY A 222 9.17 20.65 29.10
N LYS A 223 8.57 21.83 29.30
CA LYS A 223 7.11 22.03 29.16
C LYS A 223 6.62 22.28 27.72
N ILE A 224 7.48 22.51 26.72
CA ILE A 224 7.06 23.09 25.41
C ILE A 224 7.66 22.41 24.16
N LEU A 225 8.80 21.69 24.22
CA LEU A 225 9.40 21.10 23.01
C LEU A 225 9.29 19.57 22.95
N ASN A 226 8.68 19.07 21.87
CA ASN A 226 8.71 17.66 21.49
C ASN A 226 10.13 17.25 21.06
N ASN A 227 10.65 16.14 21.61
CA ASN A 227 11.97 15.63 21.25
C ASN A 227 11.86 14.45 20.24
N PRO A 228 12.01 14.70 18.93
CA PRO A 228 11.90 13.64 17.92
C PRO A 228 12.99 12.56 18.07
N ALA A 229 14.13 12.88 18.70
CA ALA A 229 15.22 11.94 18.90
C ALA A 229 14.95 10.88 20.00
N LYS A 230 13.89 11.08 20.80
CA LYS A 230 13.46 10.15 21.87
C LYS A 230 12.03 9.63 21.66
N ARG A 231 11.43 9.88 20.48
CA ARG A 231 10.09 9.38 20.14
C ARG A 231 10.14 7.85 20.05
N GLN A 232 9.21 7.20 20.73
CA GLN A 232 8.98 5.77 20.60
C GLN A 232 7.77 5.55 19.71
N SER A 233 7.85 4.58 18.81
CA SER A 233 6.70 4.18 18.03
C SER A 233 6.76 2.71 17.70
N LEU A 234 5.59 2.11 17.53
CA LEU A 234 5.47 0.72 17.16
C LEU A 234 4.37 0.56 16.12
N ILE A 235 4.50 -0.50 15.33
CA ILE A 235 3.46 -0.98 14.44
C ILE A 235 3.41 -2.50 14.52
N VAL A 236 2.20 -3.02 14.64
CA VAL A 236 1.89 -4.44 14.68
C VAL A 236 1.13 -4.78 13.41
N THR A 237 1.60 -5.79 12.68
CA THR A 237 0.95 -6.29 11.47
C THR A 237 0.71 -7.78 11.57
N ASP A 238 -0.33 -8.28 10.92
CA ASP A 238 -0.53 -9.72 10.77
C ASP A 238 0.69 -10.34 10.07
N GLU A 239 1.09 -11.54 10.51
CA GLU A 239 2.01 -12.35 9.73
C GLU A 239 1.32 -12.79 8.43
N ILE A 240 2.07 -12.78 7.32
CA ILE A 240 1.58 -13.32 6.05
C ILE A 240 2.02 -14.79 6.00
N PRO A 241 1.13 -15.76 6.31
CA PRO A 241 1.54 -17.14 6.48
C PRO A 241 1.97 -17.75 5.14
N LYS A 242 3.02 -18.56 5.18
CA LYS A 242 3.52 -19.36 4.05
C LYS A 242 3.86 -18.53 2.80
N ALA A 243 4.21 -17.26 2.98
CA ALA A 243 4.65 -16.41 1.89
C ALA A 243 6.16 -16.48 1.70
N ILE A 244 6.61 -16.48 0.45
CA ILE A 244 8.03 -16.49 0.07
C ILE A 244 8.34 -15.21 -0.70
N SER A 245 9.53 -14.64 -0.51
CA SER A 245 9.93 -13.49 -1.32
C SER A 245 10.09 -13.91 -2.79
N LEU A 246 9.80 -13.02 -3.74
CA LEU A 246 10.02 -13.33 -5.16
C LEU A 246 11.49 -13.61 -5.43
N GLU A 247 12.38 -12.95 -4.71
CA GLU A 247 13.81 -13.22 -4.78
C GLU A 247 14.17 -14.66 -4.41
N ASP A 248 13.60 -15.20 -3.32
CA ASP A 248 13.84 -16.58 -2.92
C ASP A 248 13.13 -17.58 -3.84
N LEU A 249 11.92 -17.25 -4.31
CA LEU A 249 11.21 -18.01 -5.34
C LEU A 249 12.08 -18.22 -6.59
N PHE A 250 12.83 -17.18 -7.00
CA PHE A 250 13.68 -17.26 -8.19
C PHE A 250 15.07 -17.86 -7.93
N LYS A 251 15.51 -17.99 -6.67
CA LYS A 251 16.72 -18.76 -6.33
C LYS A 251 16.48 -20.26 -6.45
N ASP A 252 15.25 -20.71 -6.26
CA ASP A 252 14.87 -22.10 -6.45
C ASP A 252 15.03 -22.51 -7.92
N LYS A 253 16.10 -23.26 -8.22
CA LYS A 253 16.42 -23.73 -9.56
C LYS A 253 15.44 -24.76 -10.12
N LEU A 254 14.67 -25.43 -9.25
CA LEU A 254 13.62 -26.37 -9.65
C LEU A 254 12.43 -25.59 -10.22
N PHE A 255 12.12 -24.45 -9.59
CA PHE A 255 11.06 -23.56 -10.04
C PHE A 255 11.51 -22.66 -11.20
N TRP A 256 12.66 -21.99 -11.06
CA TRP A 256 13.22 -21.02 -11.98
C TRP A 256 14.57 -21.47 -12.54
N GLY A 257 14.58 -21.98 -13.78
CA GLY A 257 15.78 -22.49 -14.45
C GLY A 257 15.65 -22.45 -15.98
N ARG A 258 16.64 -23.01 -16.71
CA ARG A 258 16.63 -23.01 -18.20
C ARG A 258 15.33 -23.57 -18.79
N ASN A 259 14.67 -24.51 -18.10
CA ASN A 259 13.44 -25.14 -18.54
C ASN A 259 12.17 -24.34 -18.20
N ALA A 260 12.21 -23.39 -17.24
CA ALA A 260 11.05 -22.57 -16.89
C ALA A 260 10.57 -21.70 -18.06
N ASN A 261 11.47 -21.33 -18.97
CA ASN A 261 11.15 -20.58 -20.18
C ASN A 261 10.58 -21.44 -21.33
N LYS A 262 10.39 -22.75 -21.13
CA LYS A 262 9.85 -23.68 -22.16
C LYS A 262 8.45 -24.22 -21.82
N ILE A 263 8.08 -24.23 -20.54
CA ILE A 263 6.79 -24.80 -20.10
C ILE A 263 5.71 -23.72 -20.14
N PRO A 264 4.58 -23.92 -20.87
CA PRO A 264 3.53 -22.91 -21.03
C PRO A 264 3.02 -22.31 -19.71
N ILE A 265 2.73 -23.15 -18.71
CA ILE A 265 2.22 -22.67 -17.40
C ILE A 265 3.21 -21.76 -16.68
N LYS A 266 4.52 -22.09 -16.72
CA LYS A 266 5.59 -21.27 -16.13
C LYS A 266 5.80 -19.96 -16.89
N ILE A 267 5.64 -19.97 -18.22
CA ILE A 267 5.67 -18.76 -19.04
C ILE A 267 4.50 -17.83 -18.69
N CYS A 268 3.29 -18.38 -18.58
CA CYS A 268 2.10 -17.62 -18.18
C CYS A 268 2.29 -17.01 -16.79
N PHE A 269 2.74 -17.81 -15.82
CA PHE A 269 3.00 -17.33 -14.46
C PHE A 269 4.09 -16.24 -14.41
N LYS A 270 5.20 -16.42 -15.14
CA LYS A 270 6.24 -15.38 -15.28
C LYS A 270 5.66 -14.07 -15.83
N ARG A 271 4.86 -14.15 -16.90
CA ARG A 271 4.27 -12.97 -17.54
C ARG A 271 3.29 -12.28 -16.60
N TRP A 272 2.48 -13.05 -15.88
CA TRP A 272 1.60 -12.54 -14.85
C TRP A 272 2.39 -11.81 -13.76
N LEU A 273 3.48 -12.37 -13.23
CA LEU A 273 4.34 -11.68 -12.26
C LEU A 273 4.89 -10.36 -12.79
N ILE A 274 5.41 -10.35 -14.03
CA ILE A 274 5.93 -9.13 -14.66
C ILE A 274 4.82 -8.06 -14.76
N GLU A 275 3.63 -8.46 -15.16
CA GLU A 275 2.47 -7.57 -15.28
C GLU A 275 2.01 -7.06 -13.91
N GLN A 276 1.96 -7.91 -12.88
CA GLN A 276 1.62 -7.49 -11.50
C GLN A 276 2.64 -6.49 -10.95
N LEU A 277 3.94 -6.73 -11.14
CA LEU A 277 4.99 -5.80 -10.71
C LEU A 277 4.91 -4.46 -11.44
N ALA A 278 4.64 -4.49 -12.75
CA ALA A 278 4.49 -3.28 -13.56
C ALA A 278 3.24 -2.48 -13.19
N GLN A 279 2.09 -3.16 -13.00
CA GLN A 279 0.84 -2.56 -12.54
C GLN A 279 1.00 -1.93 -11.16
N THR A 280 1.65 -2.64 -10.24
CA THR A 280 1.98 -2.14 -8.90
C THR A 280 2.79 -0.85 -8.97
N ALA A 281 3.89 -0.86 -9.72
CA ALA A 281 4.73 0.32 -9.89
C ALA A 281 3.96 1.50 -10.50
N ARG A 282 3.14 1.23 -11.52
CA ARG A 282 2.31 2.25 -12.19
C ARG A 282 1.32 2.87 -11.23
N VAL A 283 0.55 2.05 -10.51
CA VAL A 283 -0.51 2.52 -9.61
C VAL A 283 0.11 3.30 -8.45
N LEU A 284 1.18 2.78 -7.86
CA LEU A 284 1.92 3.48 -6.81
C LEU A 284 2.36 4.86 -7.31
N HIS A 285 3.03 4.92 -8.47
CA HIS A 285 3.54 6.18 -9.00
C HIS A 285 2.45 7.16 -9.44
N ASN A 286 1.34 6.67 -10.01
CA ASN A 286 0.20 7.48 -10.44
C ASN A 286 -0.64 7.99 -9.27
N SER A 287 -0.61 7.28 -8.13
CA SER A 287 -1.22 7.75 -6.88
C SER A 287 -0.40 8.82 -6.17
N GLY A 288 0.75 9.21 -6.75
CA GLY A 288 1.64 10.20 -6.14
C GLY A 288 2.55 9.61 -5.06
N ALA A 289 2.75 8.30 -5.02
CA ALA A 289 3.63 7.67 -4.04
C ALA A 289 4.81 6.91 -4.68
N ASN A 290 5.90 6.74 -3.93
CA ASN A 290 7.02 5.89 -4.29
C ASN A 290 7.56 5.14 -3.08
N HIS A 291 8.02 3.91 -3.28
CA HIS A 291 8.44 2.97 -2.26
C HIS A 291 9.83 3.27 -1.68
N ARG A 292 10.78 3.74 -2.52
CA ARG A 292 12.22 3.91 -2.24
C ARG A 292 13.04 2.64 -2.09
N ASP A 293 12.46 1.57 -1.59
CA ASP A 293 13.08 0.25 -1.52
C ASP A 293 12.37 -0.77 -2.41
N PHE A 294 12.14 -0.41 -3.67
CA PHE A 294 11.33 -1.22 -4.58
C PHE A 294 12.17 -2.34 -5.20
N TYR A 295 12.31 -3.48 -4.51
CA TYR A 295 13.11 -4.65 -4.92
C TYR A 295 12.27 -5.94 -4.86
N LEU A 296 12.68 -6.99 -5.59
CA LEU A 296 11.99 -8.28 -5.58
C LEU A 296 11.86 -8.92 -4.19
N SER A 297 12.81 -8.69 -3.28
CA SER A 297 12.76 -9.18 -1.89
C SER A 297 11.57 -8.64 -1.11
N HIS A 298 11.03 -7.48 -1.49
CA HIS A 298 9.89 -6.84 -0.82
C HIS A 298 8.54 -7.19 -1.45
N PHE A 299 8.54 -8.08 -2.44
CA PHE A 299 7.36 -8.71 -2.96
C PHE A 299 7.26 -10.13 -2.41
N LEU A 300 6.24 -10.39 -1.60
CA LEU A 300 5.96 -11.72 -1.08
C LEU A 300 4.87 -12.40 -1.90
N LEU A 301 5.12 -13.63 -2.33
CA LEU A 301 4.17 -14.49 -2.99
C LEU A 301 3.56 -15.43 -1.96
N GLN A 302 2.26 -15.33 -1.74
CA GLN A 302 1.48 -16.27 -0.94
C GLN A 302 0.71 -17.21 -1.85
N ARG A 303 0.76 -18.51 -1.56
CA ARG A 303 -0.04 -19.52 -2.26
C ARG A 303 -1.32 -19.81 -1.48
N THR A 304 -2.45 -19.85 -2.16
CA THR A 304 -3.76 -20.10 -1.54
C THR A 304 -4.09 -21.58 -1.40
N LYS A 305 -3.39 -22.46 -2.12
CA LYS A 305 -3.52 -23.93 -2.05
C LYS A 305 -2.15 -24.60 -2.03
N GLU A 306 -1.98 -25.61 -1.17
CA GLU A 306 -0.67 -26.25 -0.91
C GLU A 306 -0.20 -27.21 -2.02
N SER A 307 -1.10 -27.71 -2.88
CA SER A 307 -0.84 -28.93 -3.67
C SER A 307 -0.45 -28.74 -5.15
N HIS A 308 -0.18 -27.52 -5.64
CA HIS A 308 0.21 -27.30 -7.04
C HIS A 308 1.35 -26.28 -7.21
N GLU A 309 2.02 -26.32 -8.37
CA GLU A 309 2.91 -25.22 -8.81
C GLU A 309 2.16 -23.87 -8.74
N PRO A 310 2.84 -22.75 -8.45
CA PRO A 310 2.20 -21.45 -8.39
C PRO A 310 1.69 -21.03 -9.78
N THR A 311 0.41 -20.65 -9.83
CA THR A 311 -0.31 -20.14 -11.00
C THR A 311 -0.96 -18.81 -10.65
N PRO A 312 -1.37 -18.00 -11.65
CA PRO A 312 -2.07 -16.74 -11.40
C PRO A 312 -3.32 -16.88 -10.52
N GLU A 313 -4.01 -18.02 -10.59
CA GLU A 313 -5.29 -18.26 -9.91
C GLU A 313 -5.11 -18.71 -8.45
N ASN A 314 -3.94 -19.25 -8.08
CA ASN A 314 -3.65 -19.74 -6.74
C ASN A 314 -2.63 -18.90 -5.97
N SER A 315 -2.26 -17.74 -6.51
CA SER A 315 -1.18 -16.90 -6.00
C SER A 315 -1.67 -15.49 -5.71
N SER A 316 -1.25 -14.95 -4.57
CA SER A 316 -1.46 -13.56 -4.17
C SER A 316 -0.12 -12.88 -3.93
N LEU A 317 0.02 -11.65 -4.41
CA LEU A 317 1.26 -10.89 -4.29
C LEU A 317 1.10 -9.79 -3.23
N PHE A 318 2.06 -9.67 -2.33
CA PHE A 318 2.07 -8.67 -1.26
C PHE A 318 3.29 -7.77 -1.40
N LEU A 319 3.08 -6.45 -1.31
CA LEU A 319 4.17 -5.48 -1.20
C LEU A 319 4.35 -5.08 0.27
N ILE A 320 5.57 -5.27 0.78
CA ILE A 320 5.95 -5.05 2.18
C ILE A 320 7.07 -4.01 2.30
N ASP A 321 7.49 -3.72 3.54
CA ASP A 321 8.59 -2.81 3.87
C ASP A 321 8.36 -1.34 3.44
N LEU A 322 7.17 -0.84 3.76
CA LEU A 322 6.71 0.51 3.38
C LEU A 322 7.27 1.64 4.27
N HIS A 323 8.19 1.34 5.18
CA HIS A 323 8.74 2.29 6.17
C HIS A 323 9.45 3.52 5.57
N ARG A 324 9.91 3.44 4.32
CA ARG A 324 10.51 4.56 3.57
C ARG A 324 9.62 5.08 2.46
N MET A 325 8.40 4.57 2.34
CA MET A 325 7.46 5.02 1.32
C MET A 325 7.17 6.53 1.47
N GLN A 326 7.16 7.23 0.35
CA GLN A 326 6.86 8.66 0.28
C GLN A 326 5.56 8.87 -0.46
N ILE A 327 4.68 9.68 0.12
CA ILE A 327 3.44 10.13 -0.52
C ILE A 327 3.62 11.63 -0.77
N HIS A 328 3.69 12.00 -2.04
CA HIS A 328 3.95 13.37 -2.47
C HIS A 328 2.69 14.21 -2.31
N LYS A 329 2.88 15.50 -1.99
CA LYS A 329 1.82 16.50 -2.04
C LYS A 329 1.96 17.32 -3.33
N PRO A 330 0.88 17.90 -3.87
CA PRO A 330 1.01 18.77 -5.02
C PRO A 330 1.91 19.96 -4.70
N THR A 331 2.73 20.36 -5.67
CA THR A 331 3.62 21.52 -5.51
C THR A 331 2.81 22.81 -5.45
N LYS A 332 3.35 23.86 -4.82
CA LYS A 332 2.74 25.20 -4.81
C LYS A 332 2.44 25.67 -6.24
N SER A 333 3.36 25.42 -7.18
CA SER A 333 3.18 25.75 -8.60
C SER A 333 1.99 25.01 -9.26
N ALA A 334 1.79 23.72 -8.93
CA ALA A 334 0.64 22.97 -9.42
C ALA A 334 -0.69 23.55 -8.92
N TRP A 335 -0.72 24.00 -7.65
CA TRP A 335 -1.85 24.71 -7.08
C TRP A 335 -2.10 26.05 -7.77
N PHE A 336 -1.07 26.88 -8.00
CA PHE A 336 -1.22 28.13 -8.73
C PHE A 336 -1.80 27.92 -10.14
N LYS A 337 -1.34 26.88 -10.87
CA LYS A 337 -1.90 26.52 -12.18
C LYS A 337 -3.35 26.05 -12.12
N ALA A 338 -3.72 25.31 -11.08
CA ALA A 338 -5.10 24.85 -10.90
C ALA A 338 -6.04 26.03 -10.60
N ILE A 339 -5.59 26.95 -9.75
CA ILE A 339 -6.32 28.18 -9.40
C ILE A 339 -6.48 29.07 -10.62
N SER A 340 -5.39 29.33 -11.36
CA SER A 340 -5.46 30.19 -12.56
C SER A 340 -6.39 29.61 -13.62
N ARG A 341 -6.37 28.29 -13.82
CA ARG A 341 -7.32 27.60 -14.72
C ARG A 341 -8.76 27.69 -14.23
N GLY A 342 -9.01 27.55 -12.93
CA GLY A 342 -10.33 27.70 -12.34
C GLY A 342 -10.89 29.11 -12.56
N ILE A 343 -10.08 30.14 -12.30
CA ILE A 343 -10.42 31.54 -12.55
C ILE A 343 -10.70 31.79 -14.03
N LEU A 344 -9.82 31.34 -14.92
CA LEU A 344 -9.97 31.53 -16.38
C LEU A 344 -11.25 30.87 -16.93
N LYS A 345 -11.65 29.74 -16.35
CA LYS A 345 -12.84 28.98 -16.76
C LYS A 345 -14.10 29.31 -15.96
N LEU A 346 -14.04 30.27 -15.04
CA LEU A 346 -15.14 30.61 -14.12
C LEU A 346 -15.69 29.36 -13.37
N GLN A 347 -14.80 28.45 -12.99
CA GLN A 347 -15.12 27.19 -12.31
C GLN A 347 -14.33 27.08 -11.00
N ARG A 348 -14.87 26.32 -10.04
CA ARG A 348 -14.14 25.99 -8.81
C ARG A 348 -12.80 25.31 -9.16
N PRO A 349 -11.65 25.80 -8.66
CA PRO A 349 -10.37 25.17 -8.90
C PRO A 349 -10.38 23.72 -8.42
N GLN A 350 -10.07 22.79 -9.32
CA GLN A 350 -9.94 21.39 -8.97
C GLN A 350 -8.55 21.14 -8.37
N PRO A 351 -8.43 20.33 -7.30
CA PRO A 351 -7.13 20.00 -6.74
C PRO A 351 -6.25 19.35 -7.81
N PRO A 352 -4.99 19.81 -7.98
CA PRO A 352 -4.11 19.27 -8.99
C PRO A 352 -3.83 17.78 -8.76
N GLN A 353 -3.76 17.01 -9.85
CA GLN A 353 -3.42 15.60 -9.79
C GLN A 353 -2.03 15.41 -9.17
N ILE A 354 -1.96 14.58 -8.13
CA ILE A 354 -0.70 14.24 -7.48
C ILE A 354 0.00 13.18 -8.33
N VAL A 355 1.17 13.51 -8.85
CA VAL A 355 1.99 12.56 -9.61
C VAL A 355 3.37 12.49 -8.99
N THR A 356 3.90 11.27 -8.89
CA THR A 356 5.24 11.02 -8.37
C THR A 356 6.28 11.67 -9.28
N PRO A 357 7.22 12.48 -8.74
CA PRO A 357 8.28 13.09 -9.55
C PRO A 357 9.08 12.04 -10.32
N SER A 358 9.42 12.34 -11.58
CA SER A 358 10.09 11.39 -12.49
C SER A 358 11.37 10.76 -11.92
N ARG A 359 12.13 11.52 -11.11
CA ARG A 359 13.33 11.03 -10.43
C ARG A 359 13.05 9.86 -9.48
N TRP A 360 11.92 9.88 -8.78
CA TRP A 360 11.55 8.89 -7.78
C TRP A 360 11.00 7.64 -8.45
N ARG A 361 10.18 7.81 -9.49
CA ARG A 361 9.75 6.71 -10.36
C ARG A 361 10.95 5.96 -10.94
N MET A 362 11.93 6.70 -11.47
CA MET A 362 13.16 6.12 -12.02
C MET A 362 13.95 5.33 -10.97
N ARG A 363 14.03 5.83 -9.72
CA ARG A 363 14.71 5.13 -8.62
C ARG A 363 14.05 3.80 -8.29
N ASP A 364 12.73 3.78 -8.12
CA ASP A 364 11.99 2.56 -7.79
C ASP A 364 12.10 1.53 -8.93
N VAL A 365 11.79 1.92 -10.17
CA VAL A 365 11.89 1.01 -11.32
C VAL A 365 13.33 0.52 -11.53
N SER A 366 14.34 1.36 -11.29
CA SER A 366 15.74 0.93 -11.36
C SER A 366 16.12 -0.07 -10.26
N GLY A 367 15.52 0.05 -9.06
CA GLY A 367 15.73 -0.89 -7.97
C GLY A 367 15.17 -2.26 -8.31
N LEU A 368 13.95 -2.29 -8.85
CA LEU A 368 13.30 -3.52 -9.27
C LEU A 368 14.06 -4.17 -10.44
N HIS A 369 14.48 -3.38 -11.42
CA HIS A 369 15.26 -3.88 -12.53
C HIS A 369 16.61 -4.43 -12.06
N TYR A 370 17.29 -3.74 -11.15
CA TYR A 370 18.53 -4.21 -10.53
C TYR A 370 18.34 -5.56 -9.85
N SER A 371 17.32 -5.71 -8.99
CA SER A 371 17.04 -6.98 -8.30
C SER A 371 16.62 -8.12 -9.22
N SER A 372 16.27 -7.85 -10.49
CA SER A 372 15.87 -8.87 -11.46
C SER A 372 16.94 -9.21 -12.51
N MET A 373 18.14 -8.61 -12.45
CA MET A 373 19.16 -8.77 -13.49
C MET A 373 19.66 -10.21 -13.67
N ASP A 374 19.68 -10.99 -12.59
CA ASP A 374 20.16 -12.39 -12.62
C ASP A 374 19.06 -13.41 -12.99
N LEU A 375 17.83 -12.95 -13.23
CA LEU A 375 16.70 -13.83 -13.54
C LEU A 375 16.67 -14.33 -14.98
N GLY A 376 17.52 -13.79 -15.86
CA GLY A 376 17.51 -14.14 -17.29
C GLY A 376 16.27 -13.62 -18.04
N LEU A 377 15.74 -12.45 -17.64
CA LEU A 377 14.62 -11.80 -18.32
C LEU A 377 15.00 -11.46 -19.78
N THR A 378 14.11 -11.78 -20.71
CA THR A 378 14.31 -11.51 -22.14
C THR A 378 13.95 -10.07 -22.49
N LYS A 379 14.37 -9.58 -23.67
CA LYS A 379 13.92 -8.27 -24.19
C LYS A 379 12.38 -8.16 -24.24
N ARG A 380 11.69 -9.26 -24.56
CA ARG A 380 10.22 -9.31 -24.60
C ARG A 380 9.59 -9.17 -23.21
N ASP A 381 10.24 -9.72 -22.18
CA ASP A 381 9.80 -9.59 -20.79
C ASP A 381 9.95 -8.12 -20.33
N LEU A 382 11.05 -7.45 -20.68
CA LEU A 382 11.25 -6.03 -20.39
C LEU A 382 10.25 -5.14 -21.14
N ILE A 383 9.99 -5.42 -22.42
CA ILE A 383 8.97 -4.69 -23.20
C ILE A 383 7.59 -4.84 -22.58
N ARG A 384 7.23 -6.05 -22.13
CA ARG A 384 5.97 -6.30 -21.43
C ARG A 384 5.86 -5.47 -20.16
N PHE A 385 6.91 -5.45 -19.34
CA PHE A 385 6.96 -4.59 -18.15
C PHE A 385 6.71 -3.12 -18.51
N ILE A 386 7.45 -2.59 -19.50
CA ILE A 386 7.34 -1.19 -19.91
C ILE A 386 5.94 -0.88 -20.47
N SER A 387 5.39 -1.78 -21.29
CA SER A 387 4.05 -1.65 -21.88
C SER A 387 2.98 -1.53 -20.78
N THR A 388 3.02 -2.43 -19.79
CA THR A 388 2.08 -2.41 -18.67
C THR A 388 2.30 -1.20 -17.75
N TYR A 389 3.55 -0.82 -17.51
CA TYR A 389 3.90 0.32 -16.64
C TYR A 389 3.49 1.67 -17.25
N GLU A 390 3.76 1.90 -18.53
CA GLU A 390 3.40 3.13 -19.26
C GLU A 390 1.94 3.12 -19.76
N ASN A 391 1.27 1.96 -19.72
CA ASN A 391 -0.06 1.73 -20.29
C ASN A 391 -0.14 1.99 -21.80
N ILE A 392 0.83 1.46 -22.53
CA ILE A 392 0.95 1.62 -23.99
C ILE A 392 1.14 0.25 -24.65
N SER A 393 0.87 0.14 -25.94
CA SER A 393 1.09 -1.10 -26.68
C SER A 393 2.58 -1.45 -26.80
N ASN A 394 2.90 -2.75 -26.97
CA ASN A 394 4.27 -3.20 -27.21
C ASN A 394 4.94 -2.51 -28.41
N ARG A 395 4.16 -2.13 -29.44
CA ARG A 395 4.65 -1.38 -30.59
C ARG A 395 5.12 0.02 -30.20
N GLN A 396 4.30 0.75 -29.44
CA GLN A 396 4.65 2.07 -28.92
C GLN A 396 5.87 2.02 -27.99
N VAL A 397 6.05 0.93 -27.23
CA VAL A 397 7.27 0.73 -26.43
C VAL A 397 8.50 0.65 -27.32
N LEU A 398 8.44 -0.13 -28.42
CA LEU A 398 9.57 -0.29 -29.34
C LEU A 398 9.94 1.04 -29.99
N GLU A 399 8.95 1.81 -30.44
CA GLU A 399 9.13 3.17 -30.98
C GLU A 399 9.78 4.09 -29.92
N ALA A 400 9.26 4.13 -28.69
CA ALA A 400 9.82 4.94 -27.62
C ALA A 400 11.26 4.54 -27.23
N LEU A 401 11.59 3.25 -27.30
CA LEU A 401 12.94 2.76 -27.03
C LEU A 401 13.91 3.08 -28.19
N GLN A 402 13.43 3.11 -29.44
CA GLN A 402 14.18 3.57 -30.61
C GLN A 402 14.48 5.07 -30.53
N ASP A 403 13.48 5.87 -30.10
CA ASP A 403 13.61 7.32 -29.87
C ASP A 403 14.48 7.68 -28.65
N ASN A 404 15.18 6.69 -28.09
CA ASN A 404 16.17 6.87 -27.05
C ASN A 404 15.62 7.51 -25.76
N ASN A 405 14.41 7.10 -25.37
CA ASN A 405 13.67 7.64 -24.24
C ASN A 405 14.56 7.79 -23.00
N ARG A 406 14.69 9.04 -22.55
CA ARG A 406 15.62 9.45 -21.48
C ARG A 406 15.29 8.80 -20.14
N PHE A 407 14.01 8.48 -19.87
CA PHE A 407 13.61 7.83 -18.62
C PHE A 407 14.15 6.40 -18.54
N TRP A 408 13.88 5.58 -19.56
CA TRP A 408 14.29 4.18 -19.60
C TRP A 408 15.82 4.01 -19.66
N ARG A 409 16.52 4.91 -20.35
CA ARG A 409 17.99 4.96 -20.28
C ARG A 409 18.52 5.19 -18.87
N LYS A 410 17.90 6.11 -18.12
CA LYS A 410 18.29 6.39 -16.73
C LYS A 410 18.00 5.19 -15.82
N VAL A 411 16.86 4.54 -16.01
CA VAL A 411 16.51 3.29 -15.30
C VAL A 411 17.60 2.23 -15.55
N GLN A 412 17.92 1.98 -16.83
CA GLN A 412 18.94 1.00 -17.23
C GLN A 412 20.32 1.32 -16.64
N SER A 413 20.79 2.57 -16.83
CA SER A 413 22.10 3.00 -16.36
C SER A 413 22.22 2.91 -14.84
N ARG A 414 21.19 3.35 -14.11
CA ARG A 414 21.18 3.26 -12.64
C ARG A 414 21.19 1.82 -12.16
N ALA A 415 20.36 0.95 -12.74
CA ALA A 415 20.31 -0.45 -12.37
C ALA A 415 21.67 -1.16 -12.60
N GLN A 416 22.31 -0.89 -13.75
CA GLN A 416 23.64 -1.42 -14.05
C GLN A 416 24.71 -0.91 -13.08
N ASN A 417 24.63 0.35 -12.65
CA ASN A 417 25.57 0.90 -11.67
C ASN A 417 25.40 0.25 -10.29
N LEU A 418 24.16 0.06 -9.83
CA LEU A 418 23.88 -0.66 -8.58
C LEU A 418 24.45 -2.08 -8.62
N TYR A 419 24.17 -2.81 -9.69
CA TYR A 419 24.65 -4.17 -9.92
C TYR A 419 26.18 -4.28 -9.95
N ARG A 420 26.85 -3.36 -10.66
CA ARG A 420 28.33 -3.32 -10.73
C ARG A 420 28.96 -3.05 -9.38
N SER A 421 28.43 -2.11 -8.61
CA SER A 421 28.97 -1.84 -7.28
C SER A 421 28.77 -2.98 -6.31
N GLU A 422 27.62 -3.68 -6.35
CA GLU A 422 27.41 -4.85 -5.49
C GLU A 422 28.45 -5.93 -5.80
N LYS A 423 28.70 -6.22 -7.09
CA LYS A 423 29.78 -7.12 -7.50
C LYS A 423 31.16 -6.69 -7.02
N ARG A 424 31.42 -5.38 -6.94
CA ARG A 424 32.69 -4.87 -6.37
C ARG A 424 32.75 -5.04 -4.85
N ARG A 425 31.63 -4.85 -4.14
CA ARG A 425 31.55 -5.03 -2.69
C ARG A 425 31.76 -6.50 -2.30
N THR A 426 31.04 -7.42 -2.93
CA THR A 426 31.17 -8.88 -2.68
C THR A 426 32.58 -9.39 -2.97
N ARG A 427 33.27 -8.85 -3.99
CA ARG A 427 34.69 -9.16 -4.24
C ARG A 427 35.63 -8.64 -3.15
N LYS A 428 35.35 -7.47 -2.58
CA LYS A 428 36.19 -6.87 -1.52
C LYS A 428 36.02 -7.53 -0.16
N THR A 429 34.85 -8.08 0.15
CA THR A 429 34.54 -8.68 1.46
C THR A 429 34.88 -10.17 1.57
N GLY A 430 35.33 -10.81 0.48
CA GLY A 430 35.56 -12.26 0.43
C GLY A 430 34.26 -13.08 0.48
N LYS A 431 34.29 -14.33 -0.02
CA LYS A 431 33.17 -15.29 0.03
C LYS A 431 32.94 -15.80 1.46
N VAL A 432 32.65 -14.93 2.43
CA VAL A 432 32.01 -15.36 3.68
C VAL A 432 30.52 -15.49 3.37
N ALA A 433 30.05 -16.74 3.33
CA ALA A 433 28.73 -17.11 2.88
C ALA A 433 27.61 -16.71 3.87
N ASN A 434 26.40 -16.57 3.32
CA ASN A 434 25.10 -16.59 4.02
C ASN A 434 24.66 -15.34 4.79
N THR A 435 24.89 -14.14 4.27
CA THR A 435 24.02 -13.00 4.64
C THR A 435 22.84 -12.94 3.66
N PRO A 436 21.57 -12.95 4.13
CA PRO A 436 20.43 -12.60 3.29
C PRO A 436 20.71 -11.25 2.63
N LEU A 437 20.14 -11.01 1.44
CA LEU A 437 20.40 -9.78 0.70
C LEU A 437 20.33 -8.60 1.64
N THR A 438 21.50 -8.00 1.86
CA THR A 438 21.53 -6.71 2.51
C THR A 438 20.86 -5.81 1.49
N PRO A 439 19.63 -5.29 1.72
CA PRO A 439 19.01 -4.35 0.80
C PRO A 439 20.06 -3.29 0.56
N ALA A 440 20.52 -3.21 -0.70
CA ALA A 440 21.82 -2.66 -1.05
C ALA A 440 22.13 -1.48 -0.15
N SER A 441 23.11 -1.63 0.78
CA SER A 441 23.39 -0.56 1.73
C SER A 441 23.60 0.71 0.90
N THR A 442 22.63 1.60 1.07
CA THR A 442 22.21 2.56 0.04
C THR A 442 23.43 3.20 -0.59
N GLN A 443 23.76 2.83 -1.83
CA GLN A 443 24.72 3.59 -2.60
C GLN A 443 24.05 4.91 -2.94
N HIS A 444 24.36 5.90 -2.12
CA HIS A 444 24.25 7.31 -2.43
C HIS A 444 25.67 7.85 -2.40
#